data_AF-A0ABD4Q9P5-F1
#
_entry.id   AF-A0ABD4Q9P5-F1
#
_cell.length_a   1.000
_cell.length_b   1.000
_cell.length_c   1.000
_cell.angle_alpha   90.00
_cell.angle_beta   90.00
_cell.angle_gamma   90.00
#
_symmetry.space_group_name_H-M   'P 1'
#
loop_
_entity.id
_entity.type
_entity.pdbx_description
1 polymer ?
#
loop_
_entity_poly.entity_id
_entity_poly.type
_entity_poly.pdbx_seq_one_letter_code
_entity_poly.pdbx_strand_id
1 'polypeptide(L)'
;VRARRLPDLVRMNSLSAGAASLLHAAVESGMNILVSGATQAGKTTMLNCLAASIPPRERVITCEESFERAVPLRDVVGLQGRQPNLEG
;
A
#
# COMPACT_ATOMS: atom_id res chain seq x y z
N VAL A 1 12.95 -13.57 -1.83
CA VAL A 1 13.03 -12.34 -1.00
C VAL A 1 11.70 -11.60 -1.14
N ARG A 2 11.03 -11.23 -0.04
CA ARG A 2 9.76 -10.47 -0.09
C ARG A 2 10.05 -8.99 0.08
N ALA A 3 9.78 -8.18 -0.95
CA ALA A 3 9.91 -6.72 -0.86
C ALA A 3 8.90 -6.15 0.14
N ARG A 4 9.37 -5.23 0.99
CA ARG A 4 8.52 -4.56 2.01
C ARG A 4 8.60 -3.04 1.93
N ARG A 5 9.62 -2.48 1.27
CA ARG A 5 9.83 -1.04 1.08
C ARG A 5 10.25 -0.74 -0.35
N LEU A 6 10.05 0.49 -0.81
CA LEU A 6 10.43 0.92 -2.16
C LEU A 6 11.92 0.63 -2.52
N PRO A 7 12.91 0.78 -1.61
CA PRO A 7 14.29 0.40 -1.91
C PRO A 7 14.49 -1.09 -2.19
N ASP A 8 13.63 -1.97 -1.66
CA ASP A 8 13.70 -3.40 -1.99
C ASP A 8 13.31 -3.65 -3.45
N LEU A 9 12.33 -2.90 -3.97
CA LEU A 9 11.92 -2.97 -5.38
C LEU A 9 13.02 -2.45 -6.32
N VAL A 10 13.79 -1.45 -5.88
CA VAL A 10 14.98 -0.98 -6.61
C VAL A 10 16.06 -2.06 -6.66
N ARG A 11 16.36 -2.71 -5.53
CA ARG A 11 17.34 -3.82 -5.48
C ARG A 11 16.93 -5.01 -6.35
N MET A 12 15.62 -5.20 -6.54
CA MET A 12 15.05 -6.22 -7.43
C MET A 12 14.97 -5.79 -8.91
N ASN A 13 15.49 -4.61 -9.27
CA ASN A 13 15.37 -4.02 -10.60
C ASN A 13 13.92 -3.86 -11.10
N SER A 14 12.95 -3.81 -10.17
CA SER A 14 11.52 -3.63 -10.50
C SER A 14 11.11 -2.16 -10.53
N LEU A 15 11.93 -1.27 -9.98
CA LEU A 15 11.71 0.17 -9.93
C LEU A 15 13.07 0.90 -10.06
N SER A 16 13.12 2.02 -10.77
CA SER A 16 14.32 2.85 -10.77
C SER A 16 14.45 3.61 -9.44
N ALA A 17 15.67 4.00 -9.07
CA ALA A 17 15.89 4.81 -7.86
C ALA A 17 15.12 6.14 -7.89
N GLY A 18 15.08 6.81 -9.05
CA GLY A 18 14.33 8.05 -9.23
C GLY A 18 12.82 7.87 -9.06
N ALA A 19 12.25 6.79 -9.60
CA ALA A 19 10.83 6.49 -9.42
C ALA A 19 10.50 6.15 -7.96
N ALA A 20 11.41 5.46 -7.25
CA ALA A 20 11.26 5.21 -5.82
C ALA A 20 11.23 6.50 -5.01
N SER A 21 12.14 7.45 -5.28
CA SER A 21 12.16 8.76 -4.61
C SER A 21 10.90 9.57 -4.91
N LEU A 22 10.43 9.58 -6.16
CA LEU A 22 9.19 10.26 -6.53
C LEU A 22 7.99 9.68 -5.79
N LEU A 23 7.85 8.36 -5.77
CA LEU A 23 6.73 7.70 -5.10
C LEU A 23 6.77 7.89 -3.58
N HIS A 24 7.96 7.90 -2.98
CA HIS A 24 8.13 8.20 -1.56
C HIS A 24 7.63 9.61 -1.23
N ALA A 25 8.09 10.62 -1.98
CA ALA A 25 7.65 12.00 -1.79
C ALA A 25 6.14 12.20 -2.07
N ALA A 26 5.58 11.48 -3.04
CA ALA A 26 4.14 11.49 -3.32
C ALA A 26 3.32 10.95 -2.13
N VAL A 27 3.79 9.89 -1.47
CA VAL A 27 3.15 9.37 -0.26
C VAL A 27 3.28 10.35 0.90
N GLU A 28 4.47 10.91 1.15
CA GLU A 28 4.68 11.88 2.24
C GLU A 28 3.86 13.16 2.06
N SER A 29 3.60 13.56 0.81
CA SER A 29 2.78 14.73 0.48
C SER A 29 1.27 14.45 0.41
N GLY A 30 0.84 13.22 0.71
CA GLY A 30 -0.58 12.87 0.74
C GLY A 30 -1.24 12.81 -0.65
N MET A 31 -0.46 12.57 -1.71
CA MET A 31 -1.03 12.44 -3.06
C MET A 31 -1.79 11.13 -3.23
N ASN A 32 -2.82 11.17 -4.08
CA ASN A 32 -3.56 9.98 -4.47
C ASN A 32 -2.75 9.14 -5.46
N ILE A 33 -2.58 7.85 -5.16
CA ILE A 33 -1.84 6.90 -5.99
C ILE A 33 -2.71 5.69 -6.31
N LEU A 34 -2.90 5.40 -7.60
CA LEU A 34 -3.57 4.19 -8.08
C LEU A 34 -2.53 3.16 -8.56
N VAL A 35 -2.53 1.98 -7.95
CA VAL A 35 -1.71 0.85 -8.39
C VAL A 35 -2.55 -0.10 -9.25
N SER A 36 -2.29 -0.13 -10.55
CA SER A 36 -3.04 -0.93 -11.54
C SER A 36 -2.13 -1.92 -12.29
N GLY A 37 -2.75 -2.87 -13.01
CA GLY A 37 -2.04 -3.93 -13.76
C GLY A 37 -2.75 -5.28 -13.73
N ALA A 38 -2.26 -6.23 -14.52
CA ALA A 38 -2.82 -7.58 -14.64
C ALA A 38 -2.82 -8.34 -13.29
N THR A 39 -3.58 -9.43 -13.22
CA THR A 39 -3.50 -10.38 -12.10
C THR A 39 -2.06 -10.88 -11.95
N GLN A 40 -1.60 -11.01 -10.69
CA GLN A 40 -0.21 -11.38 -10.36
C GLN A 40 0.91 -10.41 -10.80
N ALA A 41 0.59 -9.23 -11.33
CA ALA A 41 1.60 -8.22 -11.72
C ALA A 41 2.32 -7.52 -10.53
N GLY A 42 2.11 -7.96 -9.28
CA GLY A 42 2.78 -7.40 -8.11
C GLY A 42 2.10 -6.17 -7.48
N LYS A 43 0.86 -5.84 -7.85
CA LYS A 43 0.09 -4.69 -7.30
C LYS A 43 0.07 -4.66 -5.77
N THR A 44 -0.24 -5.79 -5.13
CA THR A 44 -0.29 -5.90 -3.67
C THR A 44 1.09 -5.65 -3.03
N THR A 45 2.16 -6.14 -3.67
CA THR A 45 3.54 -5.89 -3.24
C THR A 45 3.89 -4.40 -3.32
N MET A 46 3.57 -3.74 -4.44
CA MET A 46 3.79 -2.31 -4.61
C MET A 46 3.00 -1.49 -3.57
N LEU A 47 1.71 -1.78 -3.36
CA LEU A 47 0.93 -1.06 -2.36
C LEU A 47 1.52 -1.22 -0.96
N ASN A 48 1.98 -2.42 -0.58
CA ASN A 48 2.60 -2.62 0.72
C ASN A 48 3.90 -1.82 0.88
N CYS A 49 4.70 -1.69 -0.19
CA CYS A 49 5.92 -0.87 -0.17
C CYS A 49 5.62 0.63 -0.07
N LEU A 50 4.55 1.09 -0.72
CA LEU A 50 4.05 2.47 -0.60
C LEU A 50 3.49 2.73 0.81
N ALA A 51 2.72 1.80 1.37
CA ALA A 51 2.18 1.90 2.73
C ALA A 51 3.29 2.02 3.78
N ALA A 52 4.44 1.36 3.57
CA ALA A 52 5.62 1.50 4.43
C ALA A 52 6.30 2.89 4.33
N SER A 53 5.91 3.73 3.37
CA SER A 53 6.37 5.12 3.24
C SER A 53 5.42 6.14 3.89
N ILE A 54 4.28 5.70 4.44
CA ILE A 54 3.33 6.59 5.11
C ILE A 54 3.98 7.12 6.41
N PRO A 55 3.93 8.44 6.68
CA PRO A 55 4.48 9.01 7.89
C PRO A 55 3.84 8.42 9.16
N PRO A 56 4.61 8.22 10.26
CA PRO A 56 4.14 7.51 11.45
C PRO A 56 3.05 8.22 12.25
N ARG A 57 2.76 9.49 11.94
CA ARG A 57 1.73 10.30 12.59
C ARG A 57 0.38 10.22 11.88
N GLU A 58 0.33 9.60 10.70
CA GLU A 58 -0.90 9.48 9.92
C GLU A 58 -1.79 8.36 10.45
N ARG A 59 -3.09 8.57 10.35
CA ARG A 59 -4.10 7.54 10.56
C ARG A 59 -4.42 6.87 9.24
N VAL A 60 -4.36 5.54 9.21
CA VAL A 60 -4.67 4.74 8.02
C VAL A 60 -5.97 3.98 8.19
N ILE A 61 -6.85 4.11 7.21
CA ILE A 61 -8.06 3.30 7.11
C ILE A 61 -7.91 2.40 5.88
N THR A 62 -8.02 1.08 6.06
CA THR A 62 -8.05 0.13 4.96
C THR A 62 -9.47 -0.35 4.73
N CYS A 63 -9.85 -0.56 3.48
CA CYS A 63 -11.14 -1.17 3.10
C CYS A 63 -10.84 -2.35 2.18
N GLU A 64 -11.09 -3.58 2.64
CA GLU A 64 -10.74 -4.81 1.90
C GLU A 64 -11.91 -5.81 1.90
N GLU A 65 -11.95 -6.71 0.92
CA GLU A 65 -12.90 -7.84 0.93
C GLU A 65 -12.48 -8.90 1.97
N SER A 66 -11.18 -9.17 2.02
CA SER A 66 -10.48 -9.99 3.00
C SER A 66 -9.36 -9.17 3.64
N PHE A 67 -9.17 -9.29 4.97
CA PHE A 67 -8.05 -8.64 5.64
C PHE A 67 -6.73 -9.30 5.22
N GLU A 68 -6.02 -8.67 4.29
CA GLU A 68 -4.75 -9.19 3.76
C GLU A 68 -3.57 -8.26 4.07
N ARG A 69 -3.84 -6.98 4.32
CA ARG A 69 -2.79 -5.98 4.52
C ARG A 69 -2.54 -5.69 5.99
N ALA A 70 -1.29 -5.89 6.39
CA ALA A 70 -0.75 -5.40 7.66
C ALA A 70 0.03 -4.11 7.43
N VAL A 71 -0.60 -2.96 7.71
CA VAL A 71 0.05 -1.64 7.67
C VAL A 71 0.84 -1.46 8.99
N PRO A 72 2.16 -1.23 8.96
CA PRO A 72 3.00 -1.22 10.17
C PRO A 72 2.97 0.15 10.88
N LEU A 73 1.78 0.68 11.15
CA LEU A 73 1.57 1.96 11.82
C LEU A 73 0.78 1.79 13.12
N ARG A 74 0.87 2.77 14.01
CA ARG A 74 0.18 2.74 15.31
C ARG A 74 -1.34 2.97 15.18
N ASP A 75 -1.76 3.87 14.31
CA ASP A 75 -3.17 4.25 14.13
C ASP A 75 -3.71 3.68 12.81
N VAL A 76 -4.21 2.44 12.88
CA VAL A 76 -4.73 1.71 11.72
C VAL A 76 -6.13 1.17 12.03
N VAL A 77 -7.08 1.46 11.17
CA VAL A 77 -8.44 0.89 11.19
C VAL A 77 -8.65 0.03 9.95
N GLY A 78 -8.97 -1.24 10.16
CA GLY A 78 -9.38 -2.14 9.08
C GLY A 78 -10.90 -2.18 8.95
N LEU A 79 -11.39 -1.89 7.75
CA LEU A 79 -12.77 -2.07 7.33
C LEU A 79 -12.84 -3.25 6.36
N GLN A 80 -13.84 -4.10 6.57
CA GLN A 80 -14.11 -5.23 5.68
C GLN A 80 -15.45 -5.02 4.97
N GLY A 81 -15.46 -5.21 3.65
CA GLY A 81 -16.69 -5.31 2.90
C GLY A 81 -17.54 -6.47 3.43
N ARG A 82 -18.81 -6.19 3.76
CA ARG A 82 -19.79 -7.21 4.12
C ARG A 82 -20.90 -7.20 3.09
N GLN A 83 -21.46 -8.37 2.82
CA GLN A 83 -22.70 -8.46 2.07
C GLN A 83 -23.81 -7.75 2.87
N PRO A 84 -24.79 -7.12 2.19
CA PRO A 84 -25.97 -6.59 2.86
C PRO A 84 -26.64 -7.69 3.68
N ASN A 85 -27.11 -7.37 4.88
CA ASN A 85 -27.97 -8.28 5.63
C ASN A 85 -29.43 -8.05 5.19
N LEU A 86 -30.38 -8.81 5.77
CA LEU A 86 -31.80 -8.66 5.43
C LEU A 86 -32.38 -7.26 5.74
N GLU A 87 -31.65 -6.45 6.51
CA GLU A 87 -32.04 -5.10 6.93
C GLU A 87 -31.29 -3.99 6.16
N GLY A 88 -30.32 -4.35 5.31
CA GLY A 88 -29.44 -3.44 4.55
C GLY A 88 -28.02 -3.44 5.07
#